data_AF-W6AFZ1-F1
#
_entry.id   AF-W6AFZ1-F1
#
_cell.length_a   1.000
_cell.length_b   1.000
_cell.length_c   1.000
_cell.angle_alpha   90.00
_cell.angle_beta   90.00
_cell.angle_gamma   90.00
#
_symmetry.space_group_name_H-M   'P 1'
#
loop_
_entity.id
_entity.type
_entity.pdbx_description
1 polymer ?
#
loop_
_entity_poly.entity_id
_entity_poly.type
_entity_poly.pdbx_seq_one_letter_code
_entity_poly.pdbx_strand_id
1 'polypeptide(L)'
;MKRYEFLKDNKKLMNFVIYPLIAIFIVNFIFFIIGSVYDFEIMEIFAHGIKFDLLKYISIFNLESGYTELYIAFILAGFIILEYTIYYKRKNKGINEKNSPVAIIFGLVLIWILLMTLKTYRKWEFDFWVETKEGLSIQFSLTKMLTATEYRSILVCVIIYQFILLLAVLLYAKLVFFKKPDFYEKQYWKISIKVIVYFFIAYGLVGTMKIVMGRDYYSGMEKVVNDRIELYESMTGVKLELTDDLITSPEGYQPWWTFNGLIGNPDKITWTFDKLFNNNAFPSGHMAQVGVVGSCIFFIIEPRNSNTLNKWKITIIYLFFLQQLMTVLSFLINGSHWITDTTFTWMWSIYVIYLSNLSVDKYFERRIIKKEEAKSVKLK
;
A
#
# COMPACT_ATOMS: atom_id res chain seq x y z
N MET A 1 -30.65 4.82 15.39
CA MET A 1 -29.90 6.08 15.38
C MET A 1 -29.56 6.42 13.95
N LYS A 2 -29.99 7.58 13.43
CA LYS A 2 -29.65 7.97 12.06
C LYS A 2 -28.13 8.19 11.99
N ARG A 3 -27.45 7.76 10.90
CA ARG A 3 -25.97 7.85 10.77
C ARG A 3 -25.40 9.23 11.08
N TYR A 4 -26.18 10.29 10.81
CA TYR A 4 -25.82 11.68 11.11
C TYR A 4 -25.81 12.01 12.60
N GLU A 5 -26.79 11.52 13.37
CA GLU A 5 -26.85 11.70 14.83
C GLU A 5 -25.65 11.04 15.51
N PHE A 6 -25.26 9.84 15.04
CA PHE A 6 -24.09 9.12 15.55
C PHE A 6 -22.78 9.91 15.41
N LEU A 7 -22.60 10.71 14.35
CA LEU A 7 -21.38 11.51 14.14
C LEU A 7 -21.39 12.78 14.98
N LYS A 8 -22.57 13.41 15.14
CA LYS A 8 -22.73 14.63 15.94
C LYS A 8 -22.40 14.40 17.42
N ASP A 9 -22.73 13.23 17.93
CA ASP A 9 -22.49 12.85 19.33
C ASP A 9 -21.02 12.46 19.61
N ASN A 10 -20.13 12.60 18.62
CA ASN A 10 -18.88 11.86 18.54
C ASN A 10 -17.66 12.74 18.27
N LYS A 11 -17.50 13.76 19.11
CA LYS A 11 -16.49 14.82 18.92
C LYS A 11 -15.07 14.29 18.74
N LYS A 12 -14.65 13.23 19.45
CA LYS A 12 -13.29 12.67 19.32
C LYS A 12 -13.05 12.02 17.95
N LEU A 13 -13.99 11.20 17.47
CA LEU A 13 -13.88 10.59 16.15
C LEU A 13 -13.83 11.65 15.04
N MET A 14 -14.70 12.66 15.16
CA MET A 14 -14.73 13.79 14.24
C MET A 14 -13.39 14.53 14.22
N ASN A 15 -12.89 14.91 15.40
CA ASN A 15 -11.70 15.75 15.52
C ASN A 15 -10.39 15.05 15.19
N PHE A 16 -10.26 13.76 15.53
CA PHE A 16 -8.97 13.05 15.42
C PHE A 16 -8.88 12.07 14.24
N VAL A 17 -9.99 11.83 13.52
CA VAL A 17 -10.00 10.91 12.37
C VAL A 17 -10.66 11.55 11.17
N ILE A 18 -11.92 11.97 11.28
CA ILE A 18 -12.70 12.42 10.12
C ILE A 18 -12.18 13.76 9.58
N TYR A 19 -12.02 14.78 10.43
CA TYR A 19 -11.48 16.07 9.98
C TYR A 19 -10.03 15.97 9.48
N PRO A 20 -9.12 15.22 10.12
CA PRO A 20 -7.81 14.96 9.55
C PRO A 20 -7.87 14.27 8.18
N LEU A 21 -8.73 13.27 7.98
CA LEU A 21 -8.90 12.63 6.66
C LEU A 21 -9.42 13.61 5.60
N ILE A 22 -10.38 14.48 5.95
CA ILE A 22 -10.87 15.53 5.06
C ILE A 22 -9.76 16.54 4.74
N ALA A 23 -8.99 16.97 5.74
CA ALA A 23 -7.85 17.87 5.55
C ALA A 23 -6.80 17.25 4.63
N ILE A 24 -6.45 15.98 4.84
CA ILE A 24 -5.53 15.23 3.99
C ILE A 24 -6.08 15.12 2.57
N PHE A 25 -7.38 14.85 2.40
CA PHE A 25 -8.01 14.82 1.09
C PHE A 25 -7.87 16.17 0.36
N ILE A 26 -8.18 17.28 1.04
CA ILE A 26 -8.07 18.63 0.48
C ILE A 26 -6.62 18.97 0.13
N VAL A 27 -5.67 18.65 1.00
CA VAL A 27 -4.24 18.86 0.74
C VAL A 27 -3.78 18.06 -0.48
N ASN A 28 -4.18 16.80 -0.60
CA ASN A 28 -3.86 15.98 -1.77
C ASN A 28 -4.54 16.50 -3.04
N PHE A 29 -5.76 17.04 -2.95
CA PHE A 29 -6.43 17.65 -4.08
C PHE A 29 -5.70 18.91 -4.57
N ILE A 30 -5.25 19.77 -3.65
CA ILE A 30 -4.44 20.95 -3.98
C ILE A 30 -3.12 20.51 -4.63
N PHE A 31 -2.40 19.55 -4.05
CA PHE A 31 -1.16 19.04 -4.64
C PHE A 31 -1.38 18.34 -5.97
N PHE A 32 -2.53 17.69 -6.18
CA PHE A 32 -2.87 17.11 -7.47
C PHE A 32 -3.08 18.18 -8.55
N ILE A 33 -3.75 19.29 -8.22
CA ILE A 33 -3.91 20.43 -9.14
C ILE A 33 -2.55 21.05 -9.45
N ILE A 34 -1.75 21.37 -8.42
CA ILE A 34 -0.42 21.97 -8.60
C ILE A 34 0.49 21.04 -9.39
N GLY A 35 0.55 19.76 -9.00
CA GLY A 35 1.34 18.75 -9.68
C GLY A 35 0.86 18.46 -11.09
N SER A 36 -0.40 18.73 -11.43
CA SER A 36 -0.85 18.62 -12.83
C SER A 36 -0.20 19.66 -13.74
N VAL A 37 0.36 20.74 -13.17
CA VAL A 37 1.05 21.81 -13.92
C VAL A 37 2.56 21.74 -13.71
N TYR A 38 3.01 21.48 -12.48
CA TYR A 38 4.41 21.58 -12.06
C TYR A 38 5.03 20.23 -11.61
N ASP A 39 4.51 19.10 -12.09
CA ASP A 39 4.97 17.76 -11.67
C ASP A 39 6.48 17.61 -11.87
N PHE A 40 6.99 18.09 -13.00
CA PHE A 40 8.40 17.95 -13.38
C PHE A 40 9.33 18.73 -12.45
N GLU A 41 9.03 20.01 -12.21
CA GLU A 41 9.81 20.88 -11.33
C GLU A 41 9.78 20.39 -9.88
N ILE A 42 8.62 19.88 -9.43
CA ILE A 42 8.51 19.25 -8.11
C ILE A 42 9.43 18.02 -8.03
N MET A 43 9.41 17.17 -9.05
CA MET A 43 10.25 15.98 -9.09
C MET A 43 11.74 16.31 -9.13
N GLU A 44 12.15 17.33 -9.89
CA GLU A 44 13.55 17.78 -9.91
C GLU A 44 14.01 18.16 -8.51
N ILE A 45 13.21 18.90 -7.73
CA ILE A 45 13.55 19.28 -6.36
C ILE A 45 13.73 18.05 -5.46
N PHE A 46 12.77 17.12 -5.47
CA PHE A 46 12.83 15.96 -4.57
C PHE A 46 13.90 14.93 -4.97
N ALA A 47 14.15 14.75 -6.27
CA ALA A 47 15.15 13.81 -6.76
C ALA A 47 16.57 14.15 -6.30
N HIS A 48 16.86 15.43 -5.99
CA HIS A 48 18.13 15.83 -5.36
C HIS A 48 18.37 15.14 -4.01
N GLY A 49 17.31 14.68 -3.33
CA GLY A 49 17.40 13.91 -2.10
C GLY A 49 18.25 12.64 -2.24
N ILE A 50 18.36 12.06 -3.43
CA ILE A 50 19.13 10.83 -3.66
C ILE A 50 20.64 11.02 -3.44
N LYS A 51 21.12 12.27 -3.49
CA LYS A 51 22.53 12.62 -3.21
C LYS A 51 22.90 12.44 -1.74
N PHE A 52 21.91 12.36 -0.85
CA PHE A 52 22.13 12.17 0.58
C PHE A 52 21.88 10.71 0.97
N ASP A 53 22.91 10.03 1.45
CA ASP A 53 22.84 8.59 1.77
C ASP A 53 21.69 8.22 2.70
N LEU A 54 21.44 9.02 3.75
CA LEU A 54 20.32 8.77 4.66
C LEU A 54 18.96 8.77 3.93
N LEU A 55 18.73 9.76 3.06
CA LEU A 55 17.49 9.89 2.31
C LEU A 55 17.37 8.79 1.25
N LYS A 56 18.48 8.46 0.58
CA LYS A 56 18.59 7.34 -0.37
C LYS A 56 18.22 6.00 0.28
N TYR A 57 18.80 5.67 1.43
CA TYR A 57 18.49 4.40 2.10
C TYR A 57 17.06 4.37 2.65
N ILE A 58 16.58 5.47 3.23
CA ILE A 58 15.19 5.57 3.69
C ILE A 58 14.22 5.44 2.51
N SER A 59 14.54 6.04 1.35
CA SER A 59 13.66 6.01 0.20
C SER A 59 13.53 4.61 -0.38
N ILE A 60 14.64 3.89 -0.50
CA ILE A 60 14.62 2.51 -0.95
C ILE A 60 13.99 1.60 0.09
N PHE A 61 14.25 1.80 1.39
CA PHE A 61 13.61 1.02 2.46
C PHE A 61 12.07 1.12 2.38
N ASN A 62 11.52 2.33 2.27
CA ASN A 62 10.06 2.52 2.20
C ASN A 62 9.47 2.01 0.88
N LEU A 63 10.19 2.12 -0.23
CA LEU A 63 9.76 1.53 -1.50
C LEU A 63 9.65 0.01 -1.37
N GLU A 64 10.69 -0.62 -0.82
CA GLU A 64 10.72 -2.07 -0.65
C GLU A 64 9.72 -2.56 0.42
N SER A 65 9.53 -1.81 1.51
CA SER A 65 8.56 -2.16 2.56
C SER A 65 7.12 -2.08 2.07
N GLY A 66 6.78 -1.06 1.27
CA GLY A 66 5.43 -0.84 0.75
C GLY A 66 4.87 -2.06 0.03
N TYR A 67 5.71 -2.74 -0.76
CA TYR A 67 5.31 -3.95 -1.52
C TYR A 67 4.80 -5.11 -0.65
N THR A 68 5.23 -5.18 0.62
CA THR A 68 5.03 -6.37 1.46
C THR A 68 4.21 -6.10 2.73
N GLU A 69 4.00 -4.83 3.10
CA GLU A 69 3.11 -4.44 4.20
C GLU A 69 1.67 -4.96 4.02
N LEU A 70 1.21 -5.08 2.78
CA LEU A 70 -0.09 -5.63 2.42
C LEU A 70 -0.31 -7.06 2.98
N TYR A 71 0.74 -7.88 3.05
CA TYR A 71 0.63 -9.24 3.55
C TYR A 71 0.22 -9.28 5.02
N ILE A 72 0.73 -8.35 5.82
CA ILE A 72 0.39 -8.24 7.26
C ILE A 72 -1.09 -7.88 7.41
N ALA A 73 -1.60 -6.93 6.62
CA ALA A 73 -3.00 -6.53 6.63
C ALA A 73 -3.93 -7.71 6.29
N PHE A 74 -3.60 -8.49 5.26
CA PHE A 74 -4.41 -9.66 4.88
C PHE A 74 -4.32 -10.80 5.88
N ILE A 75 -3.14 -11.07 6.44
CA ILE A 75 -2.98 -12.08 7.47
C ILE A 75 -3.79 -11.70 8.71
N LEU A 76 -3.77 -10.43 9.14
CA LEU A 76 -4.61 -9.97 10.25
C LEU A 76 -6.10 -10.12 9.93
N ALA A 77 -6.54 -9.68 8.75
CA ALA A 77 -7.94 -9.79 8.33
C ALA A 77 -8.40 -11.27 8.30
N GLY A 78 -7.56 -12.15 7.74
CA GLY A 78 -7.76 -13.59 7.71
C GLY A 78 -7.79 -14.22 9.10
N PHE A 79 -6.89 -13.81 10.00
CA PHE A 79 -6.84 -14.30 11.38
C PHE A 79 -8.14 -13.99 12.14
N ILE A 80 -8.64 -12.76 12.00
CA ILE A 80 -9.92 -12.34 12.59
C ILE A 80 -11.08 -13.20 12.04
N ILE A 81 -11.14 -13.40 10.71
CA ILE A 81 -12.20 -14.21 10.08
C ILE A 81 -12.12 -15.67 10.55
N LEU A 82 -10.91 -16.23 10.64
CA LEU A 82 -10.67 -17.59 11.06
C LEU A 82 -11.06 -17.80 12.53
N GLU A 83 -10.66 -16.91 13.43
CA GLU A 83 -11.05 -16.97 14.85
C GLU A 83 -12.57 -16.94 15.01
N TYR A 84 -13.25 -16.03 14.29
CA TYR A 84 -14.72 -15.98 14.26
C TYR A 84 -15.35 -17.29 13.77
N THR A 85 -14.83 -17.85 12.70
CA THR A 85 -15.34 -19.10 12.12
C THR A 85 -15.16 -20.26 13.08
N ILE A 86 -14.01 -20.35 13.75
CA ILE A 86 -13.70 -21.37 14.74
C ILE A 86 -14.62 -21.23 15.96
N TYR A 87 -14.79 -20.02 16.49
CA TYR A 87 -15.69 -19.74 17.61
C TYR A 87 -17.11 -20.25 17.36
N TYR A 88 -17.72 -19.89 16.22
CA TYR A 88 -19.07 -20.33 15.89
C TYR A 88 -19.16 -21.83 15.62
N LYS A 89 -18.14 -22.46 15.01
CA LYS A 89 -18.09 -23.92 14.84
C LYS A 89 -18.03 -24.63 16.19
N ARG A 90 -17.25 -24.13 17.15
CA ARG A 90 -17.14 -24.69 18.51
C ARG A 90 -18.46 -24.61 19.26
N LYS A 91 -19.10 -23.42 19.24
CA LYS A 91 -20.41 -23.20 19.87
C LYS A 91 -21.48 -24.16 19.34
N ASN A 92 -21.46 -24.48 18.05
CA ASN A 92 -22.48 -25.33 17.43
C ASN A 92 -22.20 -26.85 17.53
N LYS A 93 -20.94 -27.28 17.71
CA LYS A 93 -20.56 -28.71 17.69
C LYS A 93 -20.06 -29.25 19.03
N GLY A 94 -20.01 -28.45 20.09
CA GLY A 94 -19.49 -28.88 21.41
C GLY A 94 -18.04 -29.36 21.37
N ILE A 95 -17.25 -28.90 20.38
CA ILE A 95 -15.87 -29.35 20.19
C ILE A 95 -14.99 -28.72 21.27
N ASN A 96 -14.32 -29.57 22.06
CA ASN A 96 -13.36 -29.16 23.09
C ASN A 96 -12.21 -28.33 22.51
N GLU A 97 -11.70 -27.39 23.31
CA GLU A 97 -10.76 -26.31 22.95
C GLU A 97 -9.36 -26.73 22.46
N LYS A 98 -9.13 -28.02 22.15
CA LYS A 98 -7.79 -28.58 21.99
C LYS A 98 -7.00 -28.12 20.75
N ASN A 99 -7.63 -27.42 19.79
CA ASN A 99 -6.88 -26.80 18.70
C ASN A 99 -6.13 -25.57 19.22
N SER A 100 -4.83 -25.76 19.44
CA SER A 100 -3.93 -24.75 19.99
C SER A 100 -3.93 -23.49 19.12
N PRO A 101 -4.27 -22.30 19.66
CA PRO A 101 -4.11 -21.02 18.97
C PRO A 101 -2.68 -20.79 18.45
N VAL A 102 -1.70 -21.45 19.06
CA VAL A 102 -0.29 -21.44 18.60
C VAL A 102 -0.17 -22.03 17.20
N ALA A 103 -0.91 -23.10 16.88
CA ALA A 103 -0.85 -23.72 15.55
C ALA A 103 -1.41 -22.79 14.46
N ILE A 104 -2.43 -21.98 14.77
CA ILE A 104 -2.99 -21.00 13.84
C ILE A 104 -1.98 -19.88 13.59
N ILE A 105 -1.41 -19.30 14.66
CA ILE A 105 -0.40 -18.24 14.55
C ILE A 105 0.81 -18.77 13.77
N PHE A 106 1.28 -19.97 14.09
CA PHE A 106 2.39 -20.62 13.39
C PHE A 106 2.09 -20.82 11.90
N GLY A 107 0.90 -21.32 11.55
CA GLY A 107 0.49 -21.47 10.15
C GLY A 107 0.43 -20.14 9.39
N LEU A 108 -0.07 -19.07 10.01
CA LEU A 108 -0.09 -17.73 9.40
C LEU A 108 1.31 -17.16 9.21
N VAL A 109 2.22 -17.39 10.16
CA VAL A 109 3.63 -17.01 10.05
C VAL A 109 4.31 -17.79 8.91
N LEU A 110 4.05 -19.09 8.77
CA LEU A 110 4.58 -19.88 7.65
C LEU A 110 4.08 -19.37 6.29
N ILE A 111 2.80 -19.02 6.19
CA ILE A 111 2.24 -18.40 4.97
C ILE A 111 2.96 -17.09 4.67
N TRP A 112 3.19 -16.24 5.69
CA TRP A 112 3.93 -15.00 5.50
C TRP A 112 5.36 -15.25 5.02
N ILE A 113 6.09 -16.16 5.65
CA ILE A 113 7.47 -16.53 5.27
C ILE A 113 7.49 -16.98 3.81
N LEU A 114 6.54 -17.84 3.40
CA LEU A 114 6.44 -18.27 2.01
C LEU A 114 6.25 -17.09 1.04
N LEU A 115 5.30 -16.19 1.32
CA LEU A 115 5.05 -15.01 0.49
C LEU A 115 6.27 -14.07 0.42
N MET A 116 6.93 -13.84 1.55
CA MET A 116 8.13 -13.00 1.63
C MET A 116 9.31 -13.60 0.89
N THR A 117 9.53 -14.91 1.02
CA THR A 117 10.59 -15.61 0.29
C THR A 117 10.36 -15.53 -1.21
N LEU A 118 9.15 -15.80 -1.69
CA LEU A 118 8.82 -15.70 -3.12
C LEU A 118 9.06 -14.29 -3.67
N LYS A 119 8.68 -13.26 -2.90
CA LYS A 119 8.86 -11.86 -3.32
C LYS A 119 10.31 -11.41 -3.27
N THR A 120 11.05 -11.81 -2.23
CA THR A 120 12.43 -11.38 -2.00
C THR A 120 13.40 -12.13 -2.89
N TYR A 121 13.15 -13.41 -3.19
CA TYR A 121 14.04 -14.24 -4.01
C TYR A 121 14.38 -13.59 -5.35
N ARG A 122 13.36 -13.14 -6.10
CA ARG A 122 13.57 -12.43 -7.38
C ARG A 122 14.35 -11.13 -7.24
N LYS A 123 14.19 -10.43 -6.12
CA LYS A 123 14.91 -9.17 -5.84
C LYS A 123 16.35 -9.43 -5.35
N TRP A 124 16.59 -10.59 -4.76
CA TRP A 124 17.88 -10.98 -4.20
C TRP A 124 18.94 -11.24 -5.27
N GLU A 125 18.52 -11.77 -6.42
CA GLU A 125 19.37 -11.96 -7.61
C GLU A 125 20.04 -10.65 -8.02
N PHE A 126 19.31 -9.52 -7.86
CA PHE A 126 19.79 -8.17 -8.14
C PHE A 126 20.37 -8.08 -9.55
N ASP A 127 19.52 -8.33 -10.54
CA ASP A 127 19.91 -8.35 -11.95
C ASP A 127 19.94 -6.94 -12.54
N PHE A 128 20.77 -6.08 -11.94
CA PHE A 128 21.05 -4.73 -12.42
C PHE A 128 22.54 -4.62 -12.71
N TRP A 129 22.85 -4.38 -13.97
CA TRP A 129 24.20 -4.26 -14.48
C TRP A 129 24.34 -2.94 -15.24
N VAL A 130 25.50 -2.32 -15.09
CA VAL A 130 25.90 -1.14 -15.86
C VAL A 130 27.29 -1.40 -16.42
N GLU A 131 27.54 -0.94 -17.63
CA GLU A 131 28.85 -1.05 -18.26
C GLU A 131 29.67 0.21 -17.99
N THR A 132 30.98 0.06 -17.85
CA THR A 132 31.92 1.18 -17.82
C THR A 132 32.43 1.48 -19.22
N LYS A 133 32.92 2.70 -19.44
CA LYS A 133 33.60 3.06 -20.71
C LYS A 133 34.86 2.25 -21.00
N GLU A 134 35.35 1.48 -20.02
CA GLU A 134 36.48 0.56 -20.17
C GLU A 134 36.02 -0.87 -20.53
N GLY A 135 34.71 -1.10 -20.71
CA GLY A 135 34.12 -2.40 -21.05
C GLY A 135 33.96 -3.35 -19.87
N LEU A 136 33.99 -2.85 -18.63
CA LEU A 136 33.73 -3.66 -17.43
C LEU A 136 32.26 -3.58 -17.02
N SER A 137 31.65 -4.72 -16.73
CA SER A 137 30.28 -4.75 -16.19
C SER A 137 30.30 -4.72 -14.67
N ILE A 138 29.53 -3.80 -14.07
CA ILE A 138 29.41 -3.63 -12.62
C ILE A 138 27.98 -3.92 -12.18
N GLN A 139 27.82 -4.68 -11.09
CA GLN A 139 26.52 -4.98 -10.52
C GLN A 139 26.01 -3.79 -9.67
N PHE A 140 25.31 -2.85 -10.31
CA PHE A 140 24.86 -1.60 -9.71
C PHE A 140 23.50 -1.18 -10.29
N SER A 141 22.61 -0.69 -9.43
CA SER A 141 21.34 -0.13 -9.86
C SER A 141 21.48 1.38 -9.98
N LEU A 142 21.65 1.87 -11.20
CA LEU A 142 21.68 3.32 -11.48
C LEU A 142 20.39 3.99 -11.03
N THR A 143 19.25 3.33 -11.23
CA THR A 143 17.94 3.86 -10.82
C THR A 143 17.83 4.08 -9.32
N LYS A 144 18.42 3.20 -8.50
CA LYS A 144 18.34 3.28 -7.04
C LYS A 144 19.60 3.90 -6.41
N MET A 145 20.65 4.11 -7.20
CA MET A 145 21.99 4.48 -6.76
C MET A 145 22.55 3.55 -5.67
N LEU A 146 22.41 2.24 -5.87
CA LEU A 146 22.82 1.21 -4.90
C LEU A 146 23.58 0.06 -5.54
N THR A 147 24.54 -0.46 -4.80
CA THR A 147 25.19 -1.75 -5.04
C THR A 147 24.29 -2.93 -4.64
N ALA A 148 24.63 -4.12 -5.11
CA ALA A 148 23.95 -5.36 -4.72
C ALA A 148 23.97 -5.59 -3.21
N THR A 149 25.11 -5.31 -2.55
CA THR A 149 25.28 -5.50 -1.11
C THR A 149 24.37 -4.57 -0.31
N GLU A 150 24.37 -3.27 -0.63
CA GLU A 150 23.51 -2.30 0.06
C GLU A 150 22.03 -2.64 -0.11
N TYR A 151 21.62 -2.99 -1.33
CA TYR A 151 20.24 -3.35 -1.60
C TYR A 151 19.81 -4.61 -0.82
N ARG A 152 20.65 -5.66 -0.78
CA ARG A 152 20.38 -6.87 0.01
C ARG A 152 20.31 -6.57 1.51
N SER A 153 21.16 -5.69 2.04
CA SER A 153 21.07 -5.23 3.43
C SER A 153 19.72 -4.57 3.73
N ILE A 154 19.23 -3.71 2.83
CA ILE A 154 17.91 -3.08 2.97
C ILE A 154 16.80 -4.14 2.97
N LEU A 155 16.86 -5.12 2.05
CA LEU A 155 15.87 -6.22 2.02
C LEU A 155 15.83 -7.01 3.33
N VAL A 156 17.00 -7.31 3.91
CA VAL A 156 17.09 -7.97 5.23
C VAL A 156 16.44 -7.10 6.31
N CYS A 157 16.74 -5.79 6.34
CA CYS A 157 16.11 -4.86 7.28
C CYS A 157 14.58 -4.83 7.13
N VAL A 158 14.06 -4.80 5.90
CA VAL A 158 12.62 -4.84 5.61
C VAL A 158 12.00 -6.13 6.13
N ILE A 159 12.61 -7.29 5.88
CA ILE A 159 12.12 -8.59 6.36
C ILE A 159 12.06 -8.63 7.88
N ILE A 160 13.15 -8.22 8.57
CA ILE A 160 13.20 -8.23 10.03
C ILE A 160 12.14 -7.30 10.62
N TYR A 161 12.05 -6.07 10.10
CA TYR A 161 11.06 -5.08 10.51
C TYR A 161 9.63 -5.63 10.39
N GLN A 162 9.30 -6.21 9.23
CA GLN A 162 7.95 -6.72 8.98
C GLN A 162 7.64 -8.00 9.74
N PHE A 163 8.62 -8.86 9.99
CA PHE A 163 8.45 -10.03 10.82
C PHE A 163 8.12 -9.64 12.27
N ILE A 164 8.85 -8.67 12.84
CA ILE A 164 8.58 -8.13 14.17
C ILE A 164 7.17 -7.52 14.22
N LEU A 165 6.81 -6.72 13.21
CA LEU A 165 5.47 -6.11 13.13
C LEU A 165 4.37 -7.17 13.03
N LEU A 166 4.54 -8.20 12.19
CA LEU A 166 3.61 -9.32 12.05
C LEU A 166 3.40 -10.03 13.39
N LEU A 167 4.48 -10.43 14.06
CA LEU A 167 4.39 -11.11 15.35
C LEU A 167 3.71 -10.24 16.40
N ALA A 168 4.08 -8.96 16.48
CA ALA A 168 3.46 -8.02 17.41
C ALA A 168 1.95 -7.91 17.18
N VAL A 169 1.51 -7.79 15.91
CA VAL A 169 0.10 -7.70 15.53
C VAL A 169 -0.66 -8.99 15.82
N LEU A 170 -0.10 -10.16 15.49
CA LEU A 170 -0.74 -11.46 15.74
C LEU A 170 -0.85 -11.77 17.23
N LEU A 171 0.21 -11.51 18.00
CA LEU A 171 0.21 -11.69 19.44
C LEU A 171 -0.75 -10.72 20.12
N TYR A 172 -0.75 -9.44 19.73
CA TYR A 172 -1.73 -8.46 20.23
C TYR A 172 -3.17 -8.89 19.90
N ALA A 173 -3.42 -9.33 18.66
CA ALA A 173 -4.72 -9.82 18.24
C ALA A 173 -5.19 -10.97 19.15
N LYS A 174 -4.33 -11.95 19.40
CA LYS A 174 -4.72 -13.12 20.19
C LYS A 174 -4.81 -12.84 21.69
N LEU A 175 -3.82 -12.17 22.25
CA LEU A 175 -3.69 -12.02 23.70
C LEU A 175 -4.58 -10.92 24.26
N VAL A 176 -4.87 -9.89 23.46
CA VAL A 176 -5.63 -8.71 23.90
C VAL A 176 -6.93 -8.58 23.13
N PHE A 177 -6.89 -8.55 21.79
CA PHE A 177 -8.03 -8.15 20.98
C PHE A 177 -9.20 -9.16 21.00
N PHE A 178 -8.91 -10.46 20.83
CA PHE A 178 -9.93 -11.52 20.79
C PHE A 178 -10.55 -11.82 22.16
N LYS A 179 -9.87 -11.42 23.25
CA LYS A 179 -10.36 -11.58 24.62
C LYS A 179 -11.31 -10.48 25.07
N LYS A 180 -11.55 -9.46 24.24
CA LYS A 180 -12.52 -8.40 24.57
C LYS A 180 -13.93 -9.01 24.70
N PRO A 181 -14.70 -8.68 25.75
CA PRO A 181 -16.02 -9.26 26.00
C PRO A 181 -16.99 -9.10 24.81
N ASP A 182 -16.89 -7.97 24.12
CA ASP A 182 -17.75 -7.58 23.00
C ASP A 182 -17.16 -7.91 21.63
N PHE A 183 -16.06 -8.68 21.58
CA PHE A 183 -15.36 -8.97 20.32
C PHE A 183 -16.30 -9.56 19.28
N TYR A 184 -17.08 -10.58 19.64
CA TYR A 184 -18.00 -11.26 18.73
C TYR A 184 -19.24 -10.43 18.36
N GLU A 185 -19.71 -9.60 19.30
CA GLU A 185 -20.89 -8.73 19.13
C GLU A 185 -20.61 -7.57 18.18
N LYS A 186 -19.39 -7.03 18.22
CA LYS A 186 -18.94 -5.93 17.36
C LYS A 186 -18.70 -6.32 15.90
N GLN A 187 -18.77 -7.61 15.55
CA GLN A 187 -18.68 -8.10 14.17
C GLN A 187 -17.39 -7.66 13.45
N TYR A 188 -16.23 -7.72 14.11
CA TYR A 188 -14.94 -7.34 13.51
C TYR A 188 -14.61 -8.11 12.22
N TRP A 189 -15.14 -9.32 12.03
CA TRP A 189 -15.05 -10.04 10.75
C TRP A 189 -15.66 -9.27 9.57
N LYS A 190 -16.70 -8.44 9.78
CA LYS A 190 -17.24 -7.57 8.73
C LYS A 190 -16.24 -6.48 8.36
N ILE A 191 -15.48 -5.97 9.32
CA ILE A 191 -14.40 -5.01 9.06
C ILE A 191 -13.30 -5.69 8.23
N SER A 192 -12.92 -6.94 8.55
CA SER A 192 -12.00 -7.71 7.69
C SER A 192 -12.49 -7.86 6.25
N ILE A 193 -13.78 -8.12 6.04
CA ILE A 193 -14.35 -8.16 4.68
C ILE A 193 -14.29 -6.78 4.01
N LYS A 194 -14.54 -5.69 4.75
CA LYS A 194 -14.39 -4.32 4.21
C LYS A 194 -12.98 -4.03 3.75
N VAL A 195 -11.95 -4.47 4.48
CA VAL A 195 -10.54 -4.35 4.07
C VAL A 195 -10.28 -5.14 2.77
N ILE A 196 -10.82 -6.35 2.66
CA ILE A 196 -10.67 -7.17 1.44
C ILE A 196 -11.39 -6.52 0.24
N VAL A 197 -12.62 -6.05 0.43
CA VAL A 197 -13.39 -5.34 -0.62
C VAL A 197 -12.70 -4.03 -1.00
N TYR A 198 -12.16 -3.30 -0.02
CA TYR A 198 -11.34 -2.12 -0.26
C TYR A 198 -10.19 -2.44 -1.22
N PHE A 199 -9.42 -3.51 -0.97
CA PHE A 199 -8.33 -3.92 -1.83
C PHE A 199 -8.79 -4.11 -3.28
N PHE A 200 -9.86 -4.89 -3.49
CA PHE A 200 -10.35 -5.16 -4.85
C PHE A 200 -10.84 -3.90 -5.57
N ILE A 201 -11.54 -2.98 -4.89
CA ILE A 201 -12.00 -1.74 -5.50
C ILE A 201 -10.82 -0.80 -5.78
N ALA A 202 -9.90 -0.65 -4.81
CA ALA A 202 -8.74 0.22 -4.93
C ALA A 202 -7.84 -0.21 -6.09
N TYR A 203 -7.46 -1.50 -6.11
CA TYR A 203 -6.62 -2.07 -7.16
C TYR A 203 -7.33 -2.26 -8.49
N GLY A 204 -8.65 -2.50 -8.48
CA GLY A 204 -9.43 -2.56 -9.71
C GLY A 204 -9.29 -1.26 -10.50
N LEU A 205 -9.40 -0.10 -9.83
CA LEU A 205 -9.16 1.19 -10.49
C LEU A 205 -7.70 1.36 -10.90
N VAL A 206 -6.74 1.13 -10.00
CA VAL A 206 -5.31 1.32 -10.31
C VAL A 206 -4.90 0.46 -11.51
N GLY A 207 -5.29 -0.80 -11.54
CA GLY A 207 -5.01 -1.71 -12.65
C GLY A 207 -5.66 -1.25 -13.95
N THR A 208 -6.94 -0.86 -13.90
CA THR A 208 -7.65 -0.36 -15.10
C THR A 208 -7.02 0.92 -15.62
N MET A 209 -6.68 1.86 -14.73
CA MET A 209 -6.08 3.13 -15.12
C MET A 209 -4.66 2.94 -15.67
N LYS A 210 -3.83 2.06 -15.09
CA LYS A 210 -2.51 1.72 -15.66
C LYS A 210 -2.61 1.12 -17.08
N ILE A 211 -3.73 0.48 -17.41
CA ILE A 211 -3.99 -0.08 -18.75
C ILE A 211 -4.51 0.98 -19.74
N VAL A 212 -5.08 2.09 -19.28
CA VAL A 212 -5.70 3.12 -20.14
C VAL A 212 -4.83 4.38 -20.23
N MET A 213 -4.18 4.72 -19.13
CA MET A 213 -3.34 5.88 -18.91
C MET A 213 -1.95 5.37 -18.58
N GLY A 214 -0.95 5.94 -19.23
CA GLY A 214 0.42 5.51 -19.10
C GLY A 214 1.34 6.70 -19.20
N ARG A 215 2.23 6.80 -18.23
CA ARG A 215 3.44 7.58 -18.33
C ARG A 215 4.52 6.86 -17.59
N ASP A 216 5.74 7.08 -18.01
CA ASP A 216 6.88 6.42 -17.44
C ASP A 216 7.30 7.04 -16.10
N TYR A 217 8.27 6.41 -15.46
CA TYR A 217 8.88 6.88 -14.22
C TYR A 217 9.89 7.98 -14.48
N TYR A 218 9.96 8.98 -13.59
CA TYR A 218 10.98 10.02 -13.62
C TYR A 218 12.41 9.44 -13.68
N SER A 219 12.65 8.35 -12.95
CA SER A 219 13.97 7.72 -12.90
C SER A 219 14.46 7.11 -14.22
N GLY A 220 13.59 6.90 -15.21
CA GLY A 220 13.93 6.34 -16.52
C GLY A 220 14.03 7.38 -17.63
N MET A 221 13.92 8.68 -17.31
CA MET A 221 14.15 9.75 -18.27
C MET A 221 15.63 9.88 -18.59
N GLU A 222 15.97 10.07 -19.87
CA GLU A 222 17.36 10.17 -20.33
C GLU A 222 18.17 11.22 -19.56
N LYS A 223 17.61 12.42 -19.37
CA LYS A 223 18.23 13.48 -18.55
C LYS A 223 18.61 12.97 -17.16
N VAL A 224 17.70 12.27 -16.49
CA VAL A 224 17.87 11.79 -15.12
C VAL A 224 18.89 10.65 -15.06
N VAL A 225 18.92 9.79 -16.06
CA VAL A 225 19.92 8.73 -16.21
C VAL A 225 21.31 9.34 -16.37
N ASN A 226 21.46 10.35 -17.24
CA ASN A 226 22.71 11.08 -17.42
C ASN A 226 23.17 11.78 -16.12
N ASP A 227 22.27 12.51 -15.44
CA ASP A 227 22.58 13.16 -14.16
C ASP A 227 23.07 12.14 -13.11
N ARG A 228 22.54 10.91 -13.12
CA ARG A 228 22.94 9.83 -12.21
C ARG A 228 24.28 9.20 -12.58
N ILE A 229 24.58 9.08 -13.88
CA ILE A 229 25.91 8.66 -14.35
C ILE A 229 26.97 9.66 -13.89
N GLU A 230 26.73 10.96 -14.10
CA GLU A 230 27.64 12.03 -13.65
C GLU A 230 27.82 12.02 -12.13
N LEU A 231 26.72 11.86 -11.38
CA LEU A 231 26.78 11.74 -9.93
C LEU A 231 27.62 10.53 -9.51
N TYR A 232 27.42 9.37 -10.11
CA TYR A 232 28.19 8.16 -9.82
C TYR A 232 29.68 8.35 -10.12
N GLU A 233 30.02 8.94 -11.27
CA GLU A 233 31.39 9.27 -11.64
C GLU A 233 32.02 10.22 -10.61
N SER A 234 31.29 11.25 -10.16
CA SER A 234 31.80 12.20 -9.16
C SER A 234 32.09 11.55 -7.81
N MET A 235 31.34 10.50 -7.44
CA MET A 235 31.49 9.80 -6.16
C MET A 235 32.57 8.72 -6.19
N THR A 236 32.76 8.06 -7.34
CA THR A 236 33.59 6.84 -7.44
C THR A 236 34.82 7.01 -8.32
N GLY A 237 34.85 8.02 -9.19
CA GLY A 237 35.84 8.19 -10.25
C GLY A 237 35.64 7.26 -11.46
N VAL A 238 34.62 6.41 -11.46
CA VAL A 238 34.36 5.42 -12.51
C VAL A 238 33.37 5.98 -13.53
N LYS A 239 33.76 5.96 -14.81
CA LYS A 239 32.92 6.39 -15.94
C LYS A 239 32.00 5.28 -16.42
N LEU A 240 30.70 5.47 -16.25
CA LEU A 240 29.69 4.56 -16.80
C LEU A 240 29.42 4.88 -18.28
N GLU A 241 29.06 3.84 -19.02
CA GLU A 241 28.54 3.93 -20.38
C GLU A 241 27.02 4.02 -20.32
N LEU A 242 26.44 4.93 -21.11
CA LEU A 242 25.00 5.05 -21.27
C LEU A 242 24.54 3.99 -22.26
N THR A 243 23.66 3.10 -21.81
CA THR A 243 23.04 2.07 -22.65
C THR A 243 21.55 2.36 -22.82
N ASP A 244 21.01 2.11 -24.02
CA ASP A 244 19.61 2.45 -24.38
C ASP A 244 18.57 1.74 -23.49
N ASP A 245 18.91 0.60 -22.92
CA ASP A 245 18.04 -0.18 -22.04
C ASP A 245 17.78 0.48 -20.67
N LEU A 246 18.61 1.45 -20.28
CA LEU A 246 18.42 2.25 -19.06
C LEU A 246 17.39 3.37 -19.24
N ILE A 247 17.12 3.78 -20.49
CA ILE A 247 16.23 4.87 -20.82
C ILE A 247 14.86 4.29 -21.17
N THR A 248 13.87 4.52 -20.30
CA THR A 248 12.48 4.15 -20.60
C THR A 248 11.70 5.28 -21.27
N SER A 249 12.21 6.53 -21.19
CA SER A 249 11.50 7.74 -21.61
C SER A 249 12.39 8.71 -22.39
N PRO A 250 12.74 8.38 -23.64
CA PRO A 250 13.59 9.23 -24.47
C PRO A 250 12.90 10.54 -24.86
N GLU A 251 11.56 10.54 -24.94
CA GLU A 251 10.77 11.74 -25.29
C GLU A 251 10.63 12.74 -24.13
N GLY A 252 11.10 12.38 -22.92
CA GLY A 252 11.07 13.24 -21.74
C GLY A 252 9.78 13.16 -20.92
N TYR A 253 9.37 14.28 -20.33
CA TYR A 253 8.23 14.34 -19.41
C TYR A 253 6.89 14.09 -20.11
N GLN A 254 6.06 13.25 -19.50
CA GLN A 254 4.69 12.98 -19.94
C GLN A 254 3.68 13.32 -18.83
N PRO A 255 2.59 14.04 -19.13
CA PRO A 255 1.57 14.34 -18.14
C PRO A 255 0.74 13.09 -17.78
N TRP A 256 0.15 13.08 -16.58
CA TRP A 256 -0.56 11.91 -16.05
C TRP A 256 -1.82 11.51 -16.85
N TRP A 257 -2.40 12.46 -17.60
CA TRP A 257 -3.58 12.23 -18.45
C TRP A 257 -3.23 11.70 -19.84
N THR A 258 -1.97 11.34 -20.09
CA THR A 258 -1.55 10.73 -21.34
C THR A 258 -2.17 9.34 -21.47
N PHE A 259 -2.94 9.14 -22.54
CA PHE A 259 -3.52 7.84 -22.88
C PHE A 259 -2.46 6.97 -23.53
N ASN A 260 -2.39 5.72 -23.13
CA ASN A 260 -1.40 4.76 -23.65
C ASN A 260 -1.79 4.14 -25.01
N GLY A 261 -2.70 4.77 -25.75
CA GLY A 261 -3.16 4.31 -27.07
C GLY A 261 -4.31 3.30 -27.06
N LEU A 262 -4.73 2.78 -25.91
CA LEU A 262 -5.81 1.78 -25.82
C LEU A 262 -7.11 2.28 -26.46
N ILE A 263 -7.40 3.55 -26.23
CA ILE A 263 -8.54 4.24 -26.83
C ILE A 263 -8.01 4.96 -28.06
N GLY A 264 -8.26 4.39 -29.24
CA GLY A 264 -7.99 5.02 -30.55
C GLY A 264 -6.82 4.45 -31.36
N ASN A 265 -5.85 3.75 -30.75
CA ASN A 265 -4.73 3.10 -31.44
C ASN A 265 -4.22 1.82 -30.72
N PRO A 266 -5.09 0.82 -30.46
CA PRO A 266 -4.73 -0.36 -29.68
C PRO A 266 -3.62 -1.21 -30.31
N ASP A 267 -3.46 -1.14 -31.63
CA ASP A 267 -2.44 -1.88 -32.39
C ASP A 267 -1.01 -1.38 -32.12
N LYS A 268 -0.87 -0.18 -31.53
CA LYS A 268 0.41 0.40 -31.12
C LYS A 268 0.83 -0.03 -29.71
N ILE A 269 -0.07 -0.69 -28.96
CA ILE A 269 0.26 -1.19 -27.63
C ILE A 269 0.92 -2.56 -27.75
N THR A 270 2.11 -2.68 -27.18
CA THR A 270 2.69 -4.00 -26.92
C THR A 270 2.00 -4.60 -25.70
N TRP A 271 1.11 -5.56 -25.95
CA TRP A 271 0.26 -6.21 -24.93
C TRP A 271 1.01 -7.23 -24.05
N THR A 272 2.16 -6.85 -23.48
CA THR A 272 2.83 -7.68 -22.47
C THR A 272 2.38 -7.25 -21.08
N PHE A 273 2.11 -8.22 -20.20
CA PHE A 273 1.75 -7.94 -18.81
C PHE A 273 2.78 -7.04 -18.11
N ASP A 274 4.07 -7.24 -18.41
CA ASP A 274 5.12 -6.40 -17.85
C ASP A 274 5.03 -4.95 -18.33
N LYS A 275 4.85 -4.70 -19.63
CA LYS A 275 4.74 -3.32 -20.14
C LYS A 275 3.47 -2.62 -19.65
N LEU A 276 2.36 -3.36 -19.50
CA LEU A 276 1.09 -2.79 -19.04
C LEU A 276 1.09 -2.41 -17.55
N PHE A 277 1.72 -3.22 -16.69
CA PHE A 277 1.63 -3.04 -15.24
C PHE A 277 2.88 -2.48 -14.60
N ASN A 278 4.07 -2.84 -15.12
CA ASN A 278 5.35 -2.52 -14.50
C ASN A 278 5.95 -1.22 -15.04
N ASN A 279 5.65 -0.80 -16.28
CA ASN A 279 6.27 0.39 -16.88
C ASN A 279 5.48 1.70 -16.65
N ASN A 280 4.23 1.63 -16.22
CA ASN A 280 3.39 2.83 -16.02
C ASN A 280 3.44 3.31 -14.56
N ALA A 281 3.80 4.58 -14.35
CA ALA A 281 3.88 5.18 -13.02
C ALA A 281 2.49 5.54 -12.43
N PHE A 282 1.58 6.04 -13.27
CA PHE A 282 0.25 6.51 -12.86
C PHE A 282 -0.83 5.42 -13.00
N PRO A 283 -1.75 5.26 -12.02
CA PRO A 283 -1.65 5.69 -10.63
C PRO A 283 -0.72 4.79 -9.79
N SER A 284 -0.30 5.27 -8.62
CA SER A 284 0.61 4.50 -7.77
C SER A 284 -0.07 3.29 -7.12
N GLY A 285 0.35 2.08 -7.47
CA GLY A 285 -0.13 0.84 -6.83
C GLY A 285 0.33 0.69 -5.37
N HIS A 286 1.51 1.22 -5.03
CA HIS A 286 2.01 1.23 -3.66
C HIS A 286 1.14 2.09 -2.75
N MET A 287 0.73 3.26 -3.20
CA MET A 287 -0.15 4.11 -2.40
C MET A 287 -1.51 3.43 -2.16
N ALA A 288 -1.99 2.61 -3.09
CA ALA A 288 -3.18 1.80 -2.86
C ALA A 288 -2.93 0.73 -1.77
N GLN A 289 -1.73 0.11 -1.73
CA GLN A 289 -1.31 -0.81 -0.65
C GLN A 289 -1.31 -0.12 0.71
N VAL A 290 -0.66 1.03 0.81
CA VAL A 290 -0.64 1.84 2.03
C VAL A 290 -2.06 2.20 2.44
N GLY A 291 -2.96 2.47 1.49
CA GLY A 291 -4.39 2.65 1.74
C GLY A 291 -5.08 1.41 2.32
N VAL A 292 -4.73 0.20 1.88
CA VAL A 292 -5.24 -1.07 2.47
C VAL A 292 -4.79 -1.17 3.92
N VAL A 293 -3.50 -0.93 4.20
CA VAL A 293 -2.93 -0.93 5.56
C VAL A 293 -3.63 0.13 6.41
N GLY A 294 -3.85 1.33 5.86
CA GLY A 294 -4.61 2.40 6.49
C GLY A 294 -6.05 2.02 6.80
N SER A 295 -6.70 1.23 5.95
CA SER A 295 -8.06 0.74 6.22
C SER A 295 -8.11 -0.20 7.45
N CYS A 296 -7.00 -0.82 7.85
CA CYS A 296 -6.91 -1.57 9.11
C CYS A 296 -7.05 -0.68 10.36
N ILE A 297 -6.91 0.65 10.24
CA ILE A 297 -7.22 1.59 11.34
C ILE A 297 -8.67 1.42 11.84
N PHE A 298 -9.60 0.89 11.02
CA PHE A 298 -10.95 0.58 11.49
C PHE A 298 -11.00 -0.46 12.61
N PHE A 299 -9.98 -1.33 12.73
CA PHE A 299 -9.85 -2.22 13.90
C PHE A 299 -9.48 -1.47 15.18
N ILE A 300 -8.84 -0.31 15.06
CA ILE A 300 -8.38 0.53 16.17
C ILE A 300 -9.52 1.43 16.67
N ILE A 301 -10.24 2.07 15.74
CA ILE A 301 -11.25 3.11 16.03
C ILE A 301 -12.52 2.53 16.68
N GLU A 302 -12.79 1.23 16.54
CA GLU A 302 -14.02 0.57 17.02
C GLU A 302 -15.26 1.40 16.65
N PRO A 303 -15.70 1.40 15.37
CA PRO A 303 -16.66 2.38 14.83
C PRO A 303 -18.04 2.41 15.50
N ARG A 304 -18.33 1.49 16.44
CA ARG A 304 -19.58 1.44 17.22
C ARG A 304 -19.43 1.93 18.67
N ASN A 305 -18.22 2.27 19.13
CA ASN A 305 -17.99 2.86 20.45
C ASN A 305 -16.88 3.92 20.40
N SER A 306 -17.31 5.17 20.33
CA SER A 306 -16.46 6.34 20.18
C SER A 306 -15.72 6.82 21.39
N ASN A 307 -16.18 6.46 22.59
CA ASN A 307 -15.49 6.80 23.82
C ASN A 307 -14.19 5.99 23.98
N THR A 308 -13.87 5.10 23.04
CA THR A 308 -12.67 4.25 23.08
C THR A 308 -11.43 4.84 22.42
N LEU A 309 -11.50 6.02 21.79
CA LEU A 309 -10.30 6.71 21.27
C LEU A 309 -9.49 7.30 22.44
N ASN A 310 -8.48 6.55 22.88
CA ASN A 310 -7.47 7.01 23.83
C ASN A 310 -6.25 7.61 23.10
N LYS A 311 -5.35 8.26 23.86
CA LYS A 311 -4.16 8.91 23.30
C LYS A 311 -3.29 7.95 22.49
N TRP A 312 -3.08 6.72 22.95
CA TRP A 312 -2.28 5.71 22.23
C TRP A 312 -2.86 5.35 20.87
N LYS A 313 -4.17 5.13 20.77
CA LYS A 313 -4.84 4.86 19.49
C LYS A 313 -4.69 6.04 18.53
N ILE A 314 -4.83 7.26 19.04
CA ILE A 314 -4.62 8.49 18.26
C ILE A 314 -3.17 8.54 17.77
N THR A 315 -2.18 8.33 18.65
CA THR A 315 -0.75 8.30 18.26
C THR A 315 -0.49 7.30 17.14
N ILE A 316 -1.05 6.08 17.20
CA ILE A 316 -0.88 5.09 16.13
C ILE A 316 -1.45 5.57 14.79
N ILE A 317 -2.62 6.23 14.81
CA ILE A 317 -3.24 6.80 13.59
C ILE A 317 -2.34 7.88 12.98
N TYR A 318 -1.77 8.77 13.80
CA TYR A 318 -0.87 9.82 13.30
C TYR A 318 0.49 9.27 12.86
N LEU A 319 1.02 8.23 13.52
CA LEU A 319 2.21 7.52 13.05
C LEU A 319 1.99 6.85 11.69
N PHE A 320 0.78 6.34 11.43
CA PHE A 320 0.41 5.84 10.11
C PHE A 320 0.45 6.95 9.04
N PHE A 321 -0.12 8.13 9.33
CA PHE A 321 -0.05 9.25 8.38
C PHE A 321 1.38 9.76 8.18
N LEU A 322 2.21 9.74 9.22
CA LEU A 322 3.64 10.03 9.09
C LEU A 322 4.34 9.00 8.19
N GLN A 323 4.10 7.71 8.40
CA GLN A 323 4.65 6.65 7.55
C GLN A 323 4.24 6.85 6.09
N GLN A 324 2.97 7.17 5.85
CA GLN A 324 2.47 7.46 4.51
C GLN A 324 3.18 8.66 3.86
N LEU A 325 3.39 9.75 4.60
CA LEU A 325 4.16 10.89 4.11
C LEU A 325 5.59 10.49 3.75
N MET A 326 6.24 9.69 4.60
CA MET A 326 7.58 9.16 4.33
C MET A 326 7.61 8.30 3.06
N THR A 327 6.58 7.47 2.83
CA THR A 327 6.44 6.68 1.59
C THR A 327 6.30 7.57 0.36
N VAL A 328 5.48 8.64 0.42
CA VAL A 328 5.34 9.60 -0.69
C VAL A 328 6.70 10.24 -0.98
N LEU A 329 7.35 10.81 0.04
CA LEU A 329 8.67 11.43 -0.12
C LEU A 329 9.70 10.46 -0.70
N SER A 330 9.65 9.20 -0.28
CA SER A 330 10.53 8.14 -0.77
C SER A 330 10.36 7.89 -2.28
N PHE A 331 9.13 7.92 -2.78
CA PHE A 331 8.88 7.77 -4.21
C PHE A 331 9.36 8.96 -5.02
N LEU A 332 9.18 10.18 -4.50
CA LEU A 332 9.66 11.39 -5.16
C LEU A 332 11.19 11.42 -5.21
N ILE A 333 11.86 11.10 -4.09
CA ILE A 333 13.33 11.06 -3.98
C ILE A 333 13.94 10.03 -4.95
N ASN A 334 13.36 8.82 -5.00
CA ASN A 334 13.87 7.77 -5.89
C ASN A 334 13.47 7.99 -7.36
N GLY A 335 12.53 8.88 -7.64
CA GLY A 335 11.99 9.05 -9.00
C GLY A 335 11.04 7.93 -9.42
N SER A 336 10.55 7.13 -8.47
CA SER A 336 9.72 5.95 -8.76
C SER A 336 8.23 6.25 -8.84
N HIS A 337 7.79 7.46 -8.49
CA HIS A 337 6.46 7.99 -8.81
C HIS A 337 6.52 9.51 -8.83
N TRP A 338 5.57 10.10 -9.54
CA TRP A 338 5.30 11.53 -9.56
C TRP A 338 4.37 11.96 -8.42
N ILE A 339 4.27 13.26 -8.12
CA ILE A 339 3.39 13.72 -7.03
C ILE A 339 1.92 13.50 -7.37
N THR A 340 1.53 13.66 -8.64
CA THR A 340 0.15 13.43 -9.06
C THR A 340 -0.25 11.94 -8.98
N ASP A 341 0.67 11.00 -9.20
CA ASP A 341 0.42 9.56 -9.02
C ASP A 341 0.00 9.22 -7.59
N THR A 342 0.72 9.81 -6.63
CA THR A 342 0.57 9.48 -5.21
C THR A 342 -0.65 10.18 -4.62
N THR A 343 -0.85 11.46 -4.95
CA THR A 343 -1.97 12.27 -4.48
C THR A 343 -3.30 11.78 -5.04
N PHE A 344 -3.36 11.41 -6.34
CA PHE A 344 -4.54 10.81 -6.94
C PHE A 344 -4.93 9.51 -6.22
N THR A 345 -3.99 8.58 -6.08
CA THR A 345 -4.29 7.30 -5.42
C THR A 345 -4.71 7.50 -3.97
N TRP A 346 -4.19 8.52 -3.29
CA TRP A 346 -4.60 8.79 -1.91
C TRP A 346 -6.02 9.34 -1.79
N MET A 347 -6.39 10.30 -2.66
CA MET A 347 -7.77 10.76 -2.75
C MET A 347 -8.72 9.59 -3.07
N TRP A 348 -8.34 8.75 -4.03
CA TRP A 348 -9.07 7.53 -4.37
C TRP A 348 -9.20 6.59 -3.17
N SER A 349 -8.11 6.37 -2.42
CA SER A 349 -8.09 5.52 -1.22
C SER A 349 -9.11 5.99 -0.18
N ILE A 350 -9.18 7.30 0.11
CA ILE A 350 -10.16 7.87 1.04
C ILE A 350 -11.60 7.64 0.53
N TYR A 351 -11.83 7.77 -0.77
CA TYR A 351 -13.14 7.50 -1.36
C TYR A 351 -13.52 6.01 -1.31
N VAL A 352 -12.58 5.10 -1.57
CA VAL A 352 -12.81 3.65 -1.54
C VAL A 352 -13.09 3.14 -0.13
N ILE A 353 -12.55 3.79 0.90
CA ILE A 353 -12.96 3.54 2.30
C ILE A 353 -14.47 3.68 2.45
N TYR A 354 -15.06 4.74 1.89
CA TYR A 354 -16.50 4.95 1.95
C TYR A 354 -17.27 3.89 1.14
N LEU A 355 -16.81 3.60 -0.09
CA LEU A 355 -17.46 2.61 -0.96
C LEU A 355 -17.43 1.19 -0.39
N SER A 356 -16.31 0.77 0.20
CA SER A 356 -16.18 -0.57 0.80
C SER A 356 -17.10 -0.74 2.00
N ASN A 357 -17.20 0.30 2.85
CA ASN A 357 -18.13 0.33 3.96
C ASN A 357 -19.58 0.20 3.47
N LEU A 358 -19.98 1.05 2.52
CA LEU A 358 -21.33 1.07 1.96
C LEU A 358 -21.71 -0.28 1.34
N SER A 359 -20.81 -0.85 0.53
CA SER A 359 -21.05 -2.10 -0.21
C SER A 359 -21.24 -3.29 0.72
N VAL A 360 -20.37 -3.42 1.72
CA VAL A 360 -20.42 -4.54 2.67
C VAL A 360 -21.64 -4.43 3.60
N ASP A 361 -21.91 -3.24 4.14
CA ASP A 361 -23.04 -3.05 5.04
C ASP A 361 -24.37 -3.31 4.31
N LYS A 362 -24.54 -2.77 3.10
CA LYS A 362 -25.72 -3.01 2.25
C LYS A 362 -25.91 -4.48 1.90
N TYR A 363 -24.83 -5.22 1.64
CA TYR A 363 -24.91 -6.66 1.38
C TYR A 363 -25.44 -7.44 2.60
N PHE A 364 -24.93 -7.14 3.79
CA PHE A 364 -25.35 -7.85 5.01
C PHE A 364 -26.73 -7.45 5.52
N GLU A 365 -27.11 -6.17 5.41
CA GLU A 365 -28.47 -5.69 5.74
C GLU A 365 -29.53 -6.42 4.92
N ARG A 366 -29.32 -6.53 3.59
CA ARG A 366 -30.22 -7.29 2.69
C ARG A 366 -30.36 -8.77 3.08
N ARG A 367 -29.29 -9.39 3.59
CA ARG A 367 -29.32 -10.80 4.02
C ARG A 367 -30.06 -11.00 5.34
N ILE A 368 -30.03 -10.01 6.23
CA ILE A 368 -30.78 -10.05 7.50
C ILE A 368 -32.27 -9.95 7.22
N ILE A 369 -32.69 -8.95 6.43
CA ILE A 369 -34.10 -8.75 6.04
C ILE A 369 -34.68 -10.01 5.39
N LYS A 370 -33.98 -10.59 4.40
CA LYS A 370 -34.42 -11.85 3.75
C LYS A 370 -34.58 -13.03 4.72
N LYS A 371 -33.74 -13.11 5.77
CA LYS A 371 -33.86 -14.17 6.79
C LYS A 371 -35.06 -13.94 7.71
N GLU A 372 -35.37 -12.69 8.05
CA GLU A 372 -36.52 -12.32 8.87
C GLU A 372 -37.83 -12.57 8.10
N GLU A 373 -37.88 -12.17 6.82
CA GLU A 373 -38.99 -12.47 5.92
C GLU A 373 -39.23 -13.99 5.81
N ALA A 374 -38.18 -14.78 5.56
CA ALA A 374 -38.29 -16.23 5.47
C ALA A 374 -38.74 -16.90 6.78
N LYS A 375 -38.39 -16.34 7.94
CA LYS A 375 -38.91 -16.80 9.24
C LYS A 375 -40.38 -16.45 9.42
N SER A 376 -40.80 -15.25 9.01
CA SER A 376 -42.20 -14.82 9.11
C SER A 376 -43.15 -15.64 8.22
N VAL A 377 -42.65 -16.12 7.07
CA VAL A 377 -43.42 -17.02 6.18
C VAL A 377 -43.56 -18.43 6.76
N LYS A 378 -42.58 -18.93 7.52
CA LYS A 378 -42.67 -20.26 8.15
C LYS A 378 -43.55 -20.32 9.40
N LEU A 379 -43.90 -19.17 9.97
CA LEU A 379 -44.76 -19.05 11.16
C LEU A 379 -46.23 -18.79 10.80
N LYS A 380 -46.52 -18.58 9.52
CA LYS A 380 -47.87 -18.56 8.94
C LYS A 380 -48.12 -19.90 8.29
#